data_AF-A0A7D9JA78-F1
#
_entry.id   AF-A0A7D9JA78-F1
#
_cell.length_a   1.000
_cell.length_b   1.000
_cell.length_c   1.000
_cell.angle_alpha   90.00
_cell.angle_beta   90.00
_cell.angle_gamma   90.00
#
_symmetry.space_group_name_H-M   'P 1'
#
loop_
_entity.id
_entity.type
_entity.pdbx_description
1 polymer ?
#
loop_
_entity_poly.entity_id
_entity_poly.type
_entity_poly.pdbx_seq_one_letter_code
_entity_poly.pdbx_strand_id
1 'polypeptide(L)'
;SVDDRKDKMTFWSFNARSIVNKDRELRTRLSSYDYDVIAVTETWLDSSINDGEIFPSSYQVIRKDRSRSGGGILVACSHHLSVRRRFDYETECEVLWCEVVIPNPLTTMLVGVFYRPPSTDLNYMQELEKSLSMIERNGKNLTLVLLGDFNFPNINWFAPSPSTLCSDAYFCDMIDDNFLHQTINVPTRKGNILDLVLVNKPELMLWSNVCEGLANSDHDSIEFSLKVKIARRKCSPRLVYDYKNADWDGLKEDFRNIPWNCIDLVSDIEVVWSLWKSLFFKAVERNIPSKFLSSKRNVPWFNSDIKKLIHKKQRLWKIAKSSGSPNKWSNYKN
;
A
#
# COMPACT_ATOMS: atom_id res chain seq x y z
N SER A 1 -18.09 10.28 5.96
CA SER A 1 -17.72 10.38 7.39
C SER A 1 -16.20 10.33 7.50
N VAL A 2 -15.57 11.27 8.22
CA VAL A 2 -14.12 11.28 8.48
C VAL A 2 -13.75 10.35 9.66
N ASP A 3 -14.75 9.88 10.41
CA ASP A 3 -14.57 9.05 11.61
C ASP A 3 -14.32 7.56 11.34
N ASP A 4 -14.89 6.97 10.28
CA ASP A 4 -14.76 5.52 9.97
C ASP A 4 -13.34 5.04 9.67
N ARG A 5 -12.38 5.96 9.52
CA ARG A 5 -10.97 5.63 9.26
C ARG A 5 -10.11 5.59 10.53
N LYS A 6 -10.54 6.14 11.66
CA LYS A 6 -9.71 6.15 12.87
C LYS A 6 -9.56 4.77 13.50
N ASP A 7 -10.55 3.92 13.33
CA ASP A 7 -10.65 2.62 14.01
C ASP A 7 -10.31 1.43 13.10
N LYS A 8 -9.61 1.68 11.97
CA LYS A 8 -9.13 0.60 11.10
C LYS A 8 -7.76 0.87 10.50
N MET A 9 -7.00 -0.21 10.30
CA MET A 9 -5.78 -0.25 9.49
C MET A 9 -6.07 -0.93 8.16
N THR A 10 -5.70 -0.32 7.04
CA THR A 10 -5.87 -0.91 5.70
C THR A 10 -4.58 -1.53 5.19
N PHE A 11 -4.72 -2.71 4.59
CA PHE A 11 -3.62 -3.48 4.03
C PHE A 11 -3.82 -3.75 2.55
N TRP A 12 -2.72 -3.88 1.82
CA TRP A 12 -2.69 -4.37 0.45
C TRP A 12 -1.50 -5.30 0.25
N SER A 13 -1.75 -6.54 -0.14
CA SER A 13 -0.76 -7.56 -0.43
C SER A 13 -0.80 -7.94 -1.91
N PHE A 14 0.34 -8.05 -2.57
CA PHE A 14 0.40 -8.59 -3.92
C PHE A 14 1.76 -9.18 -4.25
N ASN A 15 1.76 -10.25 -5.05
CA ASN A 15 2.94 -10.70 -5.77
C ASN A 15 3.17 -9.81 -6.99
N ALA A 16 4.31 -9.13 -7.03
CA ALA A 16 4.63 -8.17 -8.07
C ALA A 16 5.18 -8.82 -9.34
N ARG A 17 5.87 -9.96 -9.27
CA ARG A 17 6.66 -10.52 -10.38
C ARG A 17 7.48 -9.45 -11.11
N SER A 18 8.38 -8.80 -10.36
CA SER A 18 9.05 -7.54 -10.68
C SER A 18 8.18 -6.29 -10.54
N ILE A 19 8.54 -5.44 -9.58
CA ILE A 19 7.86 -4.15 -9.36
C ILE A 19 8.39 -3.02 -10.25
N VAL A 20 9.63 -3.12 -10.74
CA VAL A 20 10.38 -2.04 -11.42
C VAL A 20 9.62 -1.45 -12.61
N ASN A 21 9.02 -2.31 -13.43
CA ASN A 21 8.32 -1.89 -14.66
C ASN A 21 6.83 -1.58 -14.44
N LYS A 22 6.38 -1.47 -13.19
CA LYS A 22 4.97 -1.31 -12.81
C LYS A 22 4.70 -0.01 -12.05
N ASP A 23 5.65 0.93 -12.10
CA ASP A 23 5.61 2.21 -11.40
C ASP A 23 4.33 2.99 -11.69
N ARG A 24 3.91 3.07 -12.96
CA ARG A 24 2.73 3.83 -13.36
C ARG A 24 1.45 3.27 -12.74
N GLU A 25 1.22 1.96 -12.84
CA GLU A 25 0.08 1.28 -12.22
C GLU A 25 0.12 1.40 -10.70
N LEU A 26 1.30 1.23 -10.10
CA LEU A 26 1.50 1.35 -8.66
C LEU A 26 1.14 2.76 -8.18
N ARG A 27 1.72 3.81 -8.77
CA ARG A 27 1.42 5.22 -8.42
C ARG A 27 -0.04 5.55 -8.63
N THR A 28 -0.65 5.03 -9.69
CA THR A 28 -2.09 5.19 -9.95
C THR A 28 -2.93 4.55 -8.85
N ARG A 29 -2.55 3.36 -8.37
CA ARG A 29 -3.22 2.66 -7.26
C ARG A 29 -3.05 3.42 -5.95
N LEU A 30 -1.82 3.83 -5.62
CA LEU A 30 -1.49 4.60 -4.40
C LEU A 30 -2.13 5.99 -4.38
N SER A 31 -2.45 6.56 -5.54
CA SER A 31 -3.20 7.82 -5.64
C SER A 31 -4.72 7.62 -5.47
N SER A 32 -5.21 6.42 -5.81
CA SER A 32 -6.62 6.06 -5.72
C SER A 32 -7.05 5.64 -4.32
N TYR A 33 -6.17 4.92 -3.62
CA TYR A 33 -6.42 4.27 -2.34
C TYR A 33 -5.32 4.62 -1.35
N ASP A 34 -5.73 4.71 -0.08
CA ASP A 34 -4.85 5.09 1.03
C ASP A 34 -4.66 3.84 1.89
N TYR A 35 -3.57 3.12 1.62
CA TYR A 35 -3.19 1.91 2.37
C TYR A 35 -2.26 2.29 3.50
N ASP A 36 -2.50 1.76 4.69
CA ASP A 36 -1.65 2.00 5.85
C ASP A 36 -0.40 1.10 5.78
N VAL A 37 -0.56 -0.14 5.33
CA VAL A 37 0.53 -1.12 5.10
C VAL A 37 0.38 -1.79 3.74
N ILE A 38 1.49 -1.95 3.03
CA ILE A 38 1.56 -2.62 1.73
C ILE A 38 2.63 -3.69 1.81
N ALA A 39 2.29 -4.91 1.43
CA ALA A 39 3.21 -6.03 1.37
C ALA A 39 3.39 -6.48 -0.08
N VAL A 40 4.64 -6.73 -0.46
CA VAL A 40 4.99 -7.11 -1.81
C VAL A 40 5.91 -8.33 -1.77
N THR A 41 5.56 -9.35 -2.52
CA THR A 41 6.44 -10.50 -2.82
C THR A 41 6.91 -10.44 -4.27
N GLU A 42 8.03 -11.11 -4.56
CA GLU A 42 8.69 -11.08 -5.87
C GLU A 42 8.97 -9.65 -6.37
N THR A 43 9.58 -8.82 -5.52
CA THR A 43 9.91 -7.43 -5.85
C THR A 43 10.92 -7.34 -6.99
N TRP A 44 11.90 -8.26 -7.00
CA TRP A 44 13.05 -8.30 -7.91
C TRP A 44 13.85 -6.98 -7.89
N LEU A 45 13.92 -6.37 -6.70
CA LEU A 45 14.74 -5.19 -6.45
C LEU A 45 16.13 -5.60 -5.99
N ASP A 46 17.08 -4.70 -6.20
CA ASP A 46 18.44 -4.78 -5.69
C ASP A 46 18.88 -3.42 -5.08
N SER A 47 20.12 -3.34 -4.62
CA SER A 47 20.66 -2.15 -3.97
C SER A 47 20.89 -0.96 -4.92
N SER A 48 20.80 -1.14 -6.25
CA SER A 48 20.94 -0.06 -7.23
C SER A 48 19.68 0.80 -7.35
N ILE A 49 18.53 0.26 -6.95
CA ILE A 49 17.24 0.93 -7.02
C ILE A 49 16.90 1.52 -5.65
N ASN A 50 16.69 2.82 -5.58
CA ASN A 50 16.33 3.48 -4.33
C ASN A 50 14.84 3.30 -4.00
N ASP A 51 14.52 3.26 -2.72
CA ASP A 51 13.14 3.08 -2.25
C ASP A 51 12.19 4.18 -2.78
N GLY A 52 12.69 5.41 -2.91
CA GLY A 52 11.95 6.57 -3.42
C GLY A 52 11.63 6.49 -4.92
N GLU A 53 12.29 5.60 -5.67
CA GLU A 53 11.97 5.34 -7.07
C GLU A 53 10.69 4.50 -7.19
N ILE A 54 10.43 3.63 -6.21
CA ILE A 54 9.29 2.71 -6.22
C ILE A 54 8.10 3.26 -5.45
N PHE A 55 8.32 3.77 -4.24
CA PHE A 55 7.27 4.31 -3.38
C PHE A 55 7.40 5.82 -3.19
N PRO A 56 6.27 6.56 -3.11
CA PRO A 56 6.33 7.97 -2.78
C PRO A 56 6.81 8.17 -1.35
N SER A 57 7.39 9.34 -1.06
CA SER A 57 7.90 9.76 0.25
C SER A 57 6.85 9.83 1.37
N SER A 58 5.62 9.38 1.11
CA SER A 58 4.59 9.15 2.10
C SER A 58 4.62 7.76 2.73
N TYR A 59 5.45 6.87 2.19
CA TYR A 59 5.70 5.55 2.74
C TYR A 59 7.17 5.44 3.14
N GLN A 60 7.39 4.79 4.28
CA GLN A 60 8.69 4.23 4.64
C GLN A 60 8.74 2.79 4.12
N VAL A 61 9.81 2.46 3.41
CA VAL A 61 10.00 1.15 2.77
C VAL A 61 10.99 0.33 3.60
N ILE A 62 10.66 -0.94 3.80
CA ILE A 62 11.48 -1.91 4.51
C ILE A 62 11.53 -3.15 3.62
N ARG A 63 12.71 -3.54 3.14
CA ARG A 63 12.85 -4.63 2.17
C ARG A 63 13.96 -5.63 2.51
N LYS A 64 13.79 -6.86 2.02
CA LYS A 64 14.79 -7.93 2.01
C LYS A 64 14.96 -8.33 0.55
N ASP A 65 15.96 -7.73 -0.09
CA ASP A 65 16.30 -7.98 -1.49
C ASP A 65 17.05 -9.30 -1.66
N ARG A 66 17.13 -9.77 -2.91
CA ARG A 66 17.86 -10.99 -3.26
C ARG A 66 18.95 -10.66 -4.28
N SER A 67 20.11 -11.29 -4.16
CA SER A 67 21.24 -11.15 -5.09
C SER A 67 21.14 -12.05 -6.33
N ARG A 68 19.95 -12.58 -6.66
CA ARG A 68 19.71 -13.53 -7.76
C ARG A 68 18.50 -13.10 -8.60
N SER A 69 18.30 -13.77 -9.73
CA SER A 69 17.10 -13.58 -10.56
C SER A 69 15.83 -13.99 -9.80
N GLY A 70 15.01 -13.01 -9.46
CA GLY A 70 13.71 -13.23 -8.83
C GLY A 70 13.73 -13.33 -7.30
N GLY A 71 12.53 -13.30 -6.70
CA GLY A 71 12.33 -13.26 -5.24
C GLY A 71 12.39 -11.84 -4.68
N GLY A 72 12.73 -11.74 -3.39
CA GLY A 72 12.72 -10.49 -2.66
C GLY A 72 11.32 -10.09 -2.16
N ILE A 73 11.30 -9.48 -0.98
CA ILE A 73 10.09 -9.10 -0.26
C ILE A 73 10.21 -7.68 0.30
N LEU A 74 9.08 -7.00 0.39
CA LEU A 74 9.02 -5.61 0.81
C LEU A 74 7.76 -5.33 1.61
N VAL A 75 7.90 -4.51 2.66
CA VAL A 75 6.82 -3.87 3.40
C VAL A 75 6.96 -2.36 3.24
N ALA A 76 5.94 -1.71 2.70
CA ALA A 76 5.83 -0.25 2.70
C ALA A 76 4.75 0.17 3.71
N CYS A 77 5.16 0.93 4.72
CA CYS A 77 4.27 1.43 5.75
C CYS A 77 4.06 2.94 5.59
N SER A 78 2.85 3.43 5.81
CA SER A 78 2.60 4.86 5.76
C SER A 78 3.45 5.59 6.81
N HIS A 79 4.01 6.75 6.48
CA HIS A 79 4.91 7.51 7.36
C HIS A 79 4.29 7.99 8.67
N HIS A 80 2.97 7.91 8.82
CA HIS A 80 2.29 8.23 10.07
C HIS A 80 2.32 7.06 11.08
N LEU A 81 2.73 5.86 10.65
CA LEU A 81 2.95 4.71 11.51
C LEU A 81 4.37 4.72 12.06
N SER A 82 4.52 4.36 13.33
CA SER A 82 5.83 4.06 13.91
C SER A 82 6.14 2.60 13.66
N VAL A 83 7.19 2.34 12.89
CA VAL A 83 7.53 0.99 12.41
C VAL A 83 9.00 0.69 12.68
N ARG A 84 9.29 -0.54 13.11
CA ARG A 84 10.64 -1.05 13.35
C ARG A 84 10.79 -2.44 12.74
N ARG A 85 11.81 -2.63 11.91
CA ARG A 85 12.15 -3.97 11.40
C ARG A 85 12.69 -4.85 12.54
N ARG A 86 12.22 -6.10 12.62
CA ARG A 86 12.62 -7.09 13.62
C ARG A 86 13.51 -8.16 12.99
N PHE A 87 14.77 -7.81 12.78
CA PHE A 87 15.79 -8.72 12.27
C PHE A 87 15.99 -9.95 13.15
N ASP A 88 15.72 -9.81 14.45
CA ASP A 88 15.83 -10.88 15.45
C ASP A 88 14.80 -12.01 15.26
N TYR A 89 13.78 -11.79 14.42
CA TYR A 89 12.81 -12.82 14.03
C TYR A 89 13.04 -13.32 12.61
N GLU A 90 13.98 -12.76 11.85
CA GLU A 90 14.25 -13.22 10.49
C GLU A 90 15.17 -14.44 10.49
N THR A 91 14.85 -15.40 9.63
CA THR A 91 15.63 -16.63 9.43
C THR A 91 16.11 -16.72 7.99
N GLU A 92 16.68 -17.87 7.61
CA GLU A 92 17.21 -18.11 6.25
C GLU A 92 16.11 -18.20 5.18
N CYS A 93 14.84 -18.38 5.59
CA CYS A 93 13.73 -18.26 4.65
C CYS A 93 13.46 -16.78 4.27
N GLU A 94 12.78 -16.56 3.14
CA GLU A 94 12.36 -15.24 2.68
C GLU A 94 11.17 -14.75 3.52
N VAL A 95 11.45 -14.42 4.77
CA VAL A 95 10.57 -13.75 5.72
C VAL A 95 11.17 -12.41 6.17
N LEU A 96 10.31 -11.41 6.32
CA LEU A 96 10.62 -10.07 6.83
C LEU A 96 9.57 -9.68 7.85
N TRP A 97 10.00 -9.20 9.01
CA TRP A 97 9.11 -8.81 10.11
C TRP A 97 9.21 -7.32 10.43
N CYS A 98 8.06 -6.67 10.52
CA CYS A 98 7.91 -5.28 10.89
C CYS A 98 7.00 -5.15 12.12
N GLU A 99 7.52 -4.55 13.17
CA GLU A 99 6.77 -4.17 14.34
C GLU A 99 6.13 -2.80 14.11
N VAL A 100 4.81 -2.72 14.20
CA VAL A 100 4.01 -1.50 14.08
C VAL A 100 3.46 -1.15 15.46
N VAL A 101 3.86 0.02 15.98
CA VAL A 101 3.39 0.52 17.28
C VAL A 101 2.06 1.24 17.09
N ILE A 102 1.04 0.74 17.79
CA ILE A 102 -0.31 1.31 17.81
C ILE A 102 -0.44 2.08 19.11
N PRO A 103 -0.62 3.41 19.10
CA PRO A 103 -0.51 4.20 20.32
C PRO A 103 -1.74 4.15 21.25
N ASN A 104 -2.94 3.84 20.75
CA ASN A 104 -4.20 4.03 21.51
C ASN A 104 -5.21 2.89 21.32
N PRO A 105 -5.22 1.83 22.14
CA PRO A 105 -4.33 1.57 23.28
C PRO A 105 -2.91 1.24 22.80
N LEU A 106 -1.91 1.49 23.65
CA LEU A 106 -0.52 1.14 23.36
C LEU A 106 -0.41 -0.38 23.19
N THR A 107 -0.38 -0.81 21.93
CA THR A 107 -0.32 -2.20 21.52
C THR A 107 0.65 -2.32 20.36
N THR A 108 1.14 -3.53 20.15
CA THR A 108 2.10 -3.80 19.10
C THR A 108 1.52 -4.83 18.15
N MET A 109 1.55 -4.50 16.86
CA MET A 109 1.24 -5.42 15.78
C MET A 109 2.52 -5.84 15.09
N LEU A 110 2.70 -7.13 14.88
CA LEU A 110 3.80 -7.67 14.10
C LEU A 110 3.27 -8.06 12.72
N VAL A 111 3.79 -7.42 11.68
CA VAL A 111 3.47 -7.68 10.29
C VAL A 111 4.62 -8.44 9.64
N GLY A 112 4.35 -9.65 9.19
CA GLY A 112 5.29 -10.49 8.47
C GLY A 112 4.95 -10.54 6.98
N VAL A 113 5.97 -10.46 6.14
CA VAL A 113 5.85 -10.81 4.72
C VAL A 113 6.69 -12.04 4.47
N PHE A 114 6.07 -13.06 3.90
CA PHE A 114 6.72 -14.33 3.57
C PHE A 114 6.55 -14.66 2.10
N TYR A 115 7.62 -15.17 1.51
CA TYR A 115 7.60 -15.75 0.18
C TYR A 115 8.18 -17.16 0.23
N ARG A 116 7.46 -18.12 -0.35
CA ARG A 116 7.94 -19.47 -0.56
C ARG A 116 8.15 -19.73 -2.06
N PRO A 117 9.40 -19.87 -2.51
CA PRO A 117 9.69 -20.32 -3.88
C PRO A 117 8.97 -21.64 -4.22
N PRO A 118 8.65 -21.89 -5.50
CA PRO A 118 8.19 -23.22 -5.90
C PRO A 118 9.27 -24.26 -5.60
N SER A 119 8.84 -25.43 -5.14
CA SER A 119 9.72 -26.59 -4.90
C SER A 119 10.78 -26.40 -3.81
N THR A 120 10.44 -25.74 -2.69
CA THR A 120 11.30 -25.77 -1.49
C THR A 120 11.15 -27.07 -0.72
N ASP A 121 12.22 -27.44 -0.01
CA ASP A 121 12.25 -28.56 0.92
C ASP A 121 11.57 -28.20 2.26
N LEU A 122 11.51 -29.19 3.16
CA LEU A 122 10.94 -29.05 4.50
C LEU A 122 11.76 -28.11 5.38
N ASN A 123 13.07 -28.03 5.18
CA ASN A 123 13.96 -27.14 5.93
C ASN A 123 13.52 -25.68 5.81
N TYR A 124 13.05 -25.27 4.63
CA TYR A 124 12.54 -23.91 4.44
C TYR A 124 11.33 -23.59 5.34
N MET A 125 10.48 -24.58 5.61
CA MET A 125 9.35 -24.44 6.52
C MET A 125 9.77 -24.49 7.98
N GLN A 126 10.77 -25.29 8.32
CA GLN A 126 11.37 -25.31 9.67
C GLN A 126 12.00 -23.95 10.03
N GLU A 127 12.59 -23.24 9.06
CA GLU A 127 13.09 -21.89 9.31
C GLU A 127 11.95 -20.88 9.55
N LEU A 128 10.77 -21.06 8.94
CA LEU A 128 9.58 -20.27 9.27
C LEU A 128 9.04 -20.63 10.66
N GLU A 129 8.95 -21.92 11.01
CA GLU A 129 8.55 -22.37 12.35
C GLU A 129 9.46 -21.79 13.43
N LYS A 130 10.78 -21.87 13.21
CA LYS A 130 11.79 -21.29 14.11
C LYS A 130 11.59 -19.78 14.30
N SER A 131 11.26 -19.06 13.22
CA SER A 131 10.92 -17.64 13.28
C SER A 131 9.69 -17.38 14.17
N LEU A 132 8.62 -18.16 13.98
CA LEU A 132 7.41 -18.07 14.80
C LEU A 132 7.67 -18.42 16.27
N SER A 133 8.47 -19.45 16.55
CA SER A 133 8.88 -19.81 17.92
C SER A 133 9.66 -18.69 18.62
N MET A 134 10.51 -17.95 17.89
CA MET A 134 11.20 -16.77 18.46
C MET A 134 10.20 -15.66 18.83
N ILE A 135 9.18 -15.46 18.02
CA ILE A 135 8.12 -14.47 18.27
C ILE A 135 7.31 -14.86 19.50
N GLU A 136 6.92 -16.12 19.62
CA GLU A 136 6.15 -16.63 20.77
C GLU A 136 6.91 -16.43 22.09
N ARG A 137 8.21 -16.77 22.12
CA ARG A 137 9.05 -16.64 23.32
C ARG A 137 9.23 -15.20 23.79
N ASN A 138 9.35 -14.26 22.84
CA ASN A 138 9.70 -12.87 23.12
C ASN A 138 8.49 -11.92 23.15
N GLY A 139 7.36 -12.34 22.59
CA GLY A 139 6.20 -11.50 22.33
C GLY A 139 4.99 -11.86 23.19
N LYS A 140 4.74 -11.09 24.26
CA LYS A 140 3.47 -11.20 24.99
C LYS A 140 2.39 -10.31 24.36
N ASN A 141 1.21 -10.88 24.11
CA ASN A 141 0.00 -10.18 23.64
C ASN A 141 0.11 -9.42 22.29
N LEU A 142 1.01 -9.84 21.41
CA LEU A 142 1.15 -9.25 20.07
C LEU A 142 -0.04 -9.62 19.16
N THR A 143 -0.45 -8.68 18.31
CA THR A 143 -1.30 -9.01 17.15
C THR A 143 -0.39 -9.37 15.99
N LEU A 144 -0.48 -10.59 15.47
CA LEU A 144 0.36 -11.09 14.40
C LEU A 144 -0.42 -11.18 13.10
N VAL A 145 0.17 -10.65 12.04
CA VAL A 145 -0.35 -10.69 10.67
C VAL A 145 0.78 -11.17 9.77
N LEU A 146 0.72 -12.41 9.31
CA LEU A 146 1.68 -12.95 8.34
C LEU A 146 1.00 -13.08 6.98
N LEU A 147 1.59 -12.49 5.95
CA LEU A 147 1.00 -12.48 4.61
C LEU A 147 2.04 -12.62 3.52
N GLY A 148 1.60 -12.93 2.31
CA GLY A 148 2.45 -13.06 1.14
C GLY A 148 2.09 -14.29 0.33
N ASP A 149 3.03 -14.78 -0.48
CA ASP A 149 2.83 -15.89 -1.40
C ASP A 149 3.49 -17.15 -0.85
N PHE A 150 2.66 -18.06 -0.35
CA PHE A 150 3.09 -19.31 0.28
C PHE A 150 3.21 -20.46 -0.72
N ASN A 151 2.67 -20.29 -1.93
CA ASN A 151 2.83 -21.21 -3.03
C ASN A 151 2.58 -22.70 -2.66
N PHE A 152 1.49 -22.97 -1.91
CA PHE A 152 1.00 -24.30 -1.59
C PHE A 152 -0.22 -24.67 -2.45
N PRO A 153 -0.02 -25.20 -3.67
CA PRO A 153 -1.11 -25.44 -4.60
C PRO A 153 -2.00 -26.63 -4.22
N ASN A 154 -1.53 -27.55 -3.38
CA ASN A 154 -2.25 -28.78 -3.06
C ASN A 154 -3.04 -28.69 -1.74
N ILE A 155 -2.87 -27.60 -0.97
CA ILE A 155 -3.66 -27.37 0.23
C ILE A 155 -5.06 -26.95 -0.17
N ASN A 156 -6.05 -27.73 0.27
CA ASN A 156 -7.45 -27.38 0.10
C ASN A 156 -7.94 -26.52 1.27
N TRP A 157 -7.95 -25.20 1.05
CA TRP A 157 -8.43 -24.22 2.02
C TRP A 157 -9.95 -24.21 2.21
N PHE A 158 -10.73 -24.87 1.34
CA PHE A 158 -12.19 -24.96 1.46
C PHE A 158 -12.66 -26.14 2.29
N ALA A 159 -11.91 -27.25 2.22
CA ALA A 159 -12.15 -28.45 2.98
C ALA A 159 -10.79 -28.99 3.43
N PRO A 160 -10.34 -28.67 4.66
CA PRO A 160 -9.07 -29.14 5.17
C PRO A 160 -9.12 -30.66 5.30
N SER A 161 -8.57 -31.34 4.31
CA SER A 161 -8.28 -32.77 4.35
C SER A 161 -6.79 -32.94 4.65
N PRO A 162 -6.39 -33.99 5.39
CA PRO A 162 -4.98 -34.28 5.59
C PRO A 162 -4.29 -34.39 4.22
N SER A 163 -3.34 -33.49 3.97
CA SER A 163 -2.58 -33.50 2.72
C SER A 163 -1.72 -34.75 2.67
N THR A 164 -1.57 -35.34 1.48
CA THR A 164 -0.69 -36.48 1.26
C THR A 164 0.79 -36.08 1.17
N LEU A 165 1.08 -34.79 1.05
CA LEU A 165 2.45 -34.26 0.98
C LEU A 165 2.92 -33.80 2.36
N CYS A 166 4.13 -34.25 2.73
CA CYS A 166 4.72 -33.97 4.04
C CYS A 166 4.89 -32.46 4.31
N SER A 167 5.27 -31.64 3.32
CA SER A 167 5.43 -30.19 3.49
C SER A 167 4.11 -29.47 3.77
N ASP A 168 3.03 -29.94 3.18
CA ASP A 168 1.72 -29.30 3.24
C ASP A 168 1.06 -29.61 4.58
N ALA A 169 1.12 -30.88 5.01
CA ALA A 169 0.67 -31.30 6.34
C ALA A 169 1.45 -30.57 7.43
N TYR A 170 2.79 -30.54 7.32
CA TYR A 170 3.64 -29.83 8.27
C TYR A 170 3.32 -28.32 8.36
N PHE A 171 3.02 -27.68 7.23
CA PHE A 171 2.62 -26.28 7.24
C PHE A 171 1.26 -26.05 7.92
N CYS A 172 0.28 -26.93 7.68
CA CYS A 172 -1.01 -26.88 8.37
C CYS A 172 -0.85 -27.06 9.88
N ASP A 173 -0.09 -28.07 10.30
CA ASP A 173 0.20 -28.34 11.72
C ASP A 173 0.89 -27.13 12.36
N MET A 174 1.90 -26.56 11.69
CA MET A 174 2.61 -25.35 12.15
C MET A 174 1.66 -24.14 12.29
N ILE A 175 0.73 -23.94 11.36
CA ILE A 175 -0.29 -22.86 11.46
C ILE A 175 -1.17 -23.08 12.69
N ASP A 176 -1.67 -24.30 12.88
CA ASP A 176 -2.58 -24.65 13.95
C ASP A 176 -1.90 -24.52 15.32
N ASP A 177 -0.66 -25.01 15.46
CA ASP A 177 0.16 -24.91 16.67
C ASP A 177 0.45 -23.46 17.08
N ASN A 178 0.52 -22.54 16.10
CA ASN A 178 0.74 -21.12 16.32
C ASN A 178 -0.57 -20.31 16.40
N PHE A 179 -1.73 -20.97 16.44
CA PHE A 179 -3.07 -20.36 16.46
C PHE A 179 -3.27 -19.33 15.34
N LEU A 180 -2.74 -19.63 14.14
CA LEU A 180 -2.86 -18.75 12.99
C LEU A 180 -4.09 -19.14 12.16
N HIS A 181 -4.89 -18.15 11.81
CA HIS A 181 -6.11 -18.35 11.03
C HIS A 181 -5.94 -17.75 9.65
N GLN A 182 -6.14 -18.58 8.63
CA GLN A 182 -6.21 -18.14 7.24
C GLN A 182 -7.55 -17.44 6.98
N THR A 183 -7.51 -16.26 6.32
CA THR A 183 -8.72 -15.43 6.13
C THR A 183 -9.19 -15.25 4.68
N ILE A 184 -8.59 -15.96 3.71
CA ILE A 184 -8.81 -15.77 2.27
C ILE A 184 -9.51 -16.97 1.66
N ASN A 185 -10.72 -16.77 1.13
CA ASN A 185 -11.56 -17.84 0.61
C ASN A 185 -11.76 -17.75 -0.92
N VAL A 186 -10.98 -16.93 -1.62
CA VAL A 186 -11.08 -16.74 -3.07
C VAL A 186 -9.73 -17.02 -3.72
N PRO A 187 -9.68 -17.79 -4.82
CA PRO A 187 -8.44 -18.06 -5.54
C PRO A 187 -7.69 -16.81 -5.99
N THR A 188 -6.40 -16.76 -5.66
CA THR A 188 -5.49 -15.67 -5.98
C THR A 188 -4.62 -15.95 -7.21
N ARG A 189 -4.48 -17.21 -7.63
CA ARG A 189 -3.78 -17.55 -8.89
C ARG A 189 -4.29 -18.83 -9.51
N LYS A 190 -4.70 -18.77 -10.78
CA LYS A 190 -5.09 -19.94 -11.61
C LYS A 190 -6.04 -20.94 -10.91
N GLY A 191 -6.94 -20.46 -10.06
CA GLY A 191 -7.90 -21.31 -9.33
C GLY A 191 -7.43 -21.79 -7.95
N ASN A 192 -6.17 -21.53 -7.58
CA ASN A 192 -5.61 -21.85 -6.26
C ASN A 192 -5.52 -20.60 -5.36
N ILE A 193 -5.56 -20.82 -4.05
CA ILE A 193 -5.30 -19.81 -3.02
C ILE A 193 -3.84 -19.99 -2.59
N LEU A 194 -2.95 -19.17 -3.16
CA LEU A 194 -1.50 -19.24 -2.91
C LEU A 194 -1.03 -18.06 -2.04
N ASP A 195 -1.56 -16.88 -2.34
CA ASP A 195 -1.40 -15.70 -1.49
C ASP A 195 -2.31 -15.81 -0.27
N LEU A 196 -1.72 -15.82 0.93
CA LEU A 196 -2.44 -16.01 2.20
C LEU A 196 -2.34 -14.76 3.07
N VAL A 197 -3.33 -14.64 3.96
CA VAL A 197 -3.31 -13.74 5.12
C VAL A 197 -3.61 -14.60 6.33
N LEU A 198 -2.61 -14.80 7.17
CA LEU A 198 -2.65 -15.55 8.42
C LEU A 198 -2.66 -14.56 9.59
N VAL A 199 -3.63 -14.70 10.49
CA VAL A 199 -3.76 -13.82 11.66
C VAL A 199 -3.99 -14.63 12.93
N ASN A 200 -3.38 -14.20 14.04
CA ASN A 200 -3.62 -14.84 15.34
C ASN A 200 -4.91 -14.37 16.04
N LYS A 201 -5.49 -13.26 15.57
CA LYS A 201 -6.68 -12.61 16.12
C LYS A 201 -7.71 -12.36 15.01
N PRO A 202 -8.40 -13.40 14.52
CA PRO A 202 -9.34 -13.28 13.39
C PRO A 202 -10.50 -12.33 13.69
N GLU A 203 -10.86 -12.11 14.96
CA GLU A 203 -11.90 -11.18 15.40
C GLU A 203 -11.59 -9.71 15.09
N LEU A 204 -10.32 -9.38 14.81
CA LEU A 204 -9.93 -8.04 14.36
C LEU A 204 -10.17 -7.84 12.86
N MET A 205 -10.37 -8.90 12.08
CA MET A 205 -10.60 -8.80 10.64
C MET A 205 -11.97 -8.18 10.36
N LEU A 206 -11.99 -7.00 9.74
CA LEU A 206 -13.24 -6.31 9.38
C LEU A 206 -13.77 -6.76 8.01
N TRP A 207 -12.86 -6.89 7.04
CA TRP A 207 -13.14 -7.38 5.70
C TRP A 207 -11.84 -7.78 5.01
N SER A 208 -11.93 -8.75 4.11
CA SER A 208 -10.90 -9.11 3.14
C SER A 208 -11.53 -9.21 1.76
N ASN A 209 -10.77 -8.88 0.71
CA ASN A 209 -11.23 -8.96 -0.66
C ASN A 209 -10.06 -9.27 -1.60
N VAL A 210 -10.29 -10.16 -2.55
CA VAL A 210 -9.37 -10.38 -3.66
C VAL A 210 -9.66 -9.37 -4.76
N CYS A 211 -8.61 -8.74 -5.25
CA CYS A 211 -8.61 -7.65 -6.21
C CYS A 211 -7.70 -7.99 -7.39
N GLU A 212 -7.83 -7.25 -8.48
CA GLU A 212 -6.91 -7.36 -9.61
C GLU A 212 -5.45 -7.24 -9.15
N GLY A 213 -4.58 -8.07 -9.72
CA GLY A 213 -3.13 -7.99 -9.54
C GLY A 213 -2.50 -6.67 -9.99
N LEU A 214 -1.23 -6.47 -9.66
CA LEU A 214 -0.49 -5.31 -10.14
C LEU A 214 -0.04 -5.50 -11.59
N ALA A 215 -0.55 -4.64 -12.47
CA ALA A 215 -0.23 -4.60 -13.90
C ALA A 215 -0.42 -5.97 -14.59
N ASN A 216 0.67 -6.56 -15.08
CA ASN A 216 0.67 -7.86 -15.77
C ASN A 216 1.02 -9.05 -14.83
N SER A 217 0.91 -8.89 -13.51
CA SER A 217 1.07 -10.03 -12.59
C SER A 217 -0.02 -11.07 -12.86
N ASP A 218 0.35 -12.36 -12.85
CA ASP A 218 -0.60 -13.47 -12.93
C ASP A 218 -1.20 -13.85 -11.57
N HIS A 219 -0.80 -13.15 -10.50
CA HIS A 219 -1.42 -13.19 -9.19
C HIS A 219 -2.43 -12.04 -9.03
N ASP A 220 -3.59 -12.36 -8.48
CA ASP A 220 -4.51 -11.38 -7.94
C ASP A 220 -3.98 -10.84 -6.60
N SER A 221 -4.33 -9.59 -6.29
CA SER A 221 -3.93 -8.95 -5.04
C SER A 221 -4.97 -9.16 -3.94
N ILE A 222 -4.58 -8.95 -2.69
CA ILE A 222 -5.45 -9.04 -1.53
C ILE A 222 -5.50 -7.69 -0.83
N GLU A 223 -6.70 -7.20 -0.58
CA GLU A 223 -6.94 -6.04 0.26
C GLU A 223 -7.71 -6.48 1.49
N PHE A 224 -7.36 -5.97 2.65
CA PHE A 224 -8.10 -6.24 3.88
C PHE A 224 -7.97 -5.09 4.87
N SER A 225 -8.76 -5.13 5.94
CA SER A 225 -8.57 -4.20 7.05
C SER A 225 -8.79 -4.84 8.41
N LEU A 226 -8.01 -4.36 9.37
CA LEU A 226 -8.08 -4.78 10.76
C LEU A 226 -8.66 -3.66 11.63
N LYS A 227 -9.46 -4.04 12.62
CA LYS A 227 -10.04 -3.14 13.62
C LYS A 227 -8.97 -2.68 14.60
N VAL A 228 -8.31 -1.58 14.28
CA VAL A 228 -7.20 -1.02 15.05
C VAL A 228 -7.29 0.49 15.07
N LYS A 229 -7.15 1.07 16.25
CA LYS A 229 -7.18 2.51 16.46
C LYS A 229 -5.83 3.14 16.12
N ILE A 230 -5.77 3.87 15.01
CA ILE A 230 -4.54 4.49 14.53
C ILE A 230 -4.61 6.00 14.67
N ALA A 231 -3.57 6.59 15.25
CA ALA A 231 -3.36 8.03 15.23
C ALA A 231 -3.01 8.47 13.80
N ARG A 232 -4.02 8.94 13.06
CA ARG A 232 -3.80 9.53 11.75
C ARG A 232 -3.44 11.01 11.92
N ARG A 233 -2.34 11.46 11.31
CA ARG A 233 -2.08 12.90 11.20
C ARG A 233 -3.23 13.51 10.41
N LYS A 234 -3.91 14.51 10.99
CA LYS A 234 -4.84 15.34 10.23
C LYS A 234 -4.01 16.07 9.17
N CYS A 235 -4.12 15.65 7.92
CA CYS A 235 -3.57 16.43 6.83
C CYS A 235 -4.36 17.75 6.77
N SER A 236 -3.71 18.86 7.10
CA SER A 236 -4.32 20.19 7.08
C SER A 236 -4.89 20.46 5.69
N PRO A 237 -6.11 20.98 5.59
CA PRO A 237 -6.66 21.37 4.29
C PRO A 237 -5.73 22.40 3.66
N ARG A 238 -5.40 22.22 2.39
CA ARG A 238 -4.55 23.17 1.66
C ARG A 238 -5.44 24.27 1.10
N LEU A 239 -5.10 25.51 1.41
CA LEU A 239 -5.68 26.66 0.73
C LEU A 239 -5.10 26.73 -0.69
N VAL A 240 -5.97 26.73 -1.70
CA VAL A 240 -5.58 26.89 -3.10
C VAL A 240 -6.45 27.93 -3.76
N TYR A 241 -5.91 28.60 -4.78
CA TYR A 241 -6.67 29.48 -5.64
C TYR A 241 -7.67 28.69 -6.51
N ASP A 242 -8.89 29.18 -6.61
CA ASP A 242 -9.94 28.62 -7.45
C ASP A 242 -9.98 29.30 -8.82
N TYR A 243 -9.01 28.95 -9.67
CA TYR A 243 -8.87 29.51 -11.01
C TYR A 243 -10.12 29.34 -11.91
N LYS A 244 -11.01 28.40 -11.56
CA LYS A 244 -12.27 28.20 -12.28
C LYS A 244 -13.24 29.39 -12.08
N ASN A 245 -13.19 30.02 -10.91
CA ASN A 245 -14.07 31.12 -10.51
C ASN A 245 -13.29 32.45 -10.41
N ALA A 246 -12.14 32.56 -11.07
CA ALA A 246 -11.33 33.76 -11.09
C ALA A 246 -11.99 34.88 -11.91
N ASP A 247 -11.94 36.10 -11.40
CA ASP A 247 -12.23 37.30 -12.19
C ASP A 247 -10.99 37.69 -13.00
N TRP A 248 -10.91 37.15 -14.22
CA TRP A 248 -9.78 37.39 -15.10
C TRP A 248 -9.70 38.82 -15.62
N ASP A 249 -10.83 39.52 -15.72
CA ASP A 249 -10.85 40.89 -16.24
C ASP A 249 -10.46 41.86 -15.13
N GLY A 250 -10.95 41.65 -13.90
CA GLY A 250 -10.46 42.36 -12.70
C GLY A 250 -8.96 42.18 -12.47
N LEU A 251 -8.45 40.95 -12.64
CA LEU A 251 -7.02 40.67 -12.50
C LEU A 251 -6.15 41.42 -13.53
N LYS A 252 -6.60 41.48 -14.79
CA LYS A 252 -5.89 42.25 -15.84
C LYS A 252 -5.87 43.73 -15.49
N GLU A 253 -6.99 44.25 -15.01
CA GLU A 253 -7.11 45.67 -14.67
C GLU A 253 -6.25 46.03 -13.45
N ASP A 254 -6.24 45.19 -12.41
CA ASP A 254 -5.33 45.37 -11.28
C ASP A 254 -3.87 45.34 -11.73
N PHE A 255 -3.47 44.40 -12.58
CA PHE A 255 -2.09 44.34 -13.09
C PHE A 255 -1.67 45.56 -13.92
N ARG A 256 -2.59 46.20 -14.65
CA ARG A 256 -2.32 47.47 -15.35
C ARG A 256 -2.11 48.62 -14.37
N ASN A 257 -2.82 48.61 -13.26
CA ASN A 257 -2.82 49.69 -12.27
C ASN A 257 -1.75 49.52 -11.18
N ILE A 258 -1.02 48.40 -11.14
CA ILE A 258 0.11 48.24 -10.23
C ILE A 258 1.25 49.18 -10.63
N PRO A 259 1.79 49.98 -9.69
CA PRO A 259 2.93 50.85 -9.94
C PRO A 259 4.23 50.03 -9.92
N TRP A 260 4.49 49.30 -11.01
CA TRP A 260 5.67 48.43 -11.14
C TRP A 260 6.99 49.20 -11.05
N ASN A 261 6.98 50.48 -11.40
CA ASN A 261 8.12 51.40 -11.29
C ASN A 261 8.64 51.57 -9.85
N CYS A 262 7.84 51.25 -8.83
CA CYS A 262 8.31 51.24 -7.44
C CYS A 262 9.44 50.23 -7.19
N ILE A 263 9.56 49.21 -8.04
CA ILE A 263 10.57 48.17 -7.94
C ILE A 263 11.94 48.70 -8.37
N ASP A 264 11.99 49.62 -9.34
CA ASP A 264 13.22 50.21 -9.86
C ASP A 264 13.90 51.17 -8.87
N LEU A 265 13.19 51.54 -7.79
CA LEU A 265 13.69 52.43 -6.74
C LEU A 265 14.52 51.71 -5.66
N VAL A 266 14.65 50.39 -5.76
CA VAL A 266 15.29 49.55 -4.74
C VAL A 266 16.50 48.84 -5.32
N SER A 267 17.64 48.94 -4.64
CA SER A 267 18.92 48.35 -5.09
C SER A 267 19.15 46.92 -4.60
N ASP A 268 18.46 46.48 -3.55
CA ASP A 268 18.56 45.13 -2.99
C ASP A 268 17.62 44.16 -3.72
N ILE A 269 18.19 43.09 -4.29
CA ILE A 269 17.47 42.11 -5.09
C ILE A 269 16.45 41.28 -4.31
N GLU A 270 16.70 41.00 -3.03
CA GLU A 270 15.77 40.29 -2.16
C GLU A 270 14.56 41.16 -1.80
N VAL A 271 14.81 42.46 -1.63
CA VAL A 271 13.75 43.44 -1.39
C VAL A 271 12.92 43.66 -2.65
N VAL A 272 13.55 43.79 -3.82
CA VAL A 272 12.90 43.83 -5.14
C VAL A 272 11.99 42.61 -5.34
N TRP A 273 12.52 41.41 -5.10
CA TRP A 273 11.77 40.17 -5.25
C TRP A 273 10.58 40.08 -4.29
N SER A 274 10.76 40.54 -3.06
CA SER A 274 9.70 40.57 -2.04
C SER A 274 8.59 41.55 -2.39
N LEU A 275 8.94 42.75 -2.87
CA LEU A 275 7.99 43.77 -3.35
C LEU A 275 7.19 43.26 -4.55
N TRP A 276 7.86 42.72 -5.57
CA TRP A 276 7.19 42.16 -6.74
C TRP A 276 6.20 41.07 -6.36
N LYS A 277 6.64 40.09 -5.55
CA LYS A 277 5.77 39.01 -5.05
C LYS A 277 4.56 39.58 -4.32
N SER A 278 4.76 40.58 -3.45
CA SER A 278 3.67 41.16 -2.67
C SER A 278 2.61 41.83 -3.57
N LEU A 279 3.03 42.59 -4.59
CA LEU A 279 2.12 43.28 -5.51
C LEU A 279 1.36 42.27 -6.37
N PHE A 280 2.08 41.27 -6.89
CA PHE A 280 1.51 40.19 -7.68
C PHE A 280 0.47 39.40 -6.88
N PHE A 281 0.84 38.88 -5.70
CA PHE A 281 -0.07 38.07 -4.89
C PHE A 281 -1.25 38.88 -4.36
N LYS A 282 -1.09 40.19 -4.09
CA LYS A 282 -2.21 41.04 -3.68
C LYS A 282 -3.27 41.20 -4.78
N ALA A 283 -2.86 41.37 -6.03
CA ALA A 283 -3.78 41.38 -7.16
C ALA A 283 -4.42 40.00 -7.37
N VAL A 284 -3.65 38.92 -7.24
CA VAL A 284 -4.17 37.55 -7.33
C VAL A 284 -5.22 37.27 -6.23
N GLU A 285 -4.94 37.61 -4.97
CA GLU A 285 -5.85 37.39 -3.84
C GLU A 285 -7.15 38.19 -3.94
N ARG A 286 -7.10 39.38 -4.56
CA ARG A 286 -8.29 40.23 -4.76
C ARG A 286 -9.24 39.67 -5.82
N ASN A 287 -8.70 39.03 -6.86
CA ASN A 287 -9.47 38.62 -8.04
C ASN A 287 -9.70 37.11 -8.13
N ILE A 288 -8.90 36.30 -7.42
CA ILE A 288 -9.01 34.84 -7.45
C ILE A 288 -9.43 34.33 -6.07
N PRO A 289 -10.69 33.88 -5.91
CA PRO A 289 -11.15 33.36 -4.64
C PRO A 289 -10.35 32.11 -4.26
N SER A 290 -10.09 31.97 -2.97
CA SER A 290 -9.42 30.78 -2.43
C SER A 290 -10.43 29.77 -1.92
N LYS A 291 -10.11 28.48 -2.07
CA LYS A 291 -10.89 27.38 -1.48
C LYS A 291 -9.99 26.41 -0.74
N PHE A 292 -10.54 25.82 0.30
CA PHE A 292 -9.91 24.70 0.97
C PHE A 292 -10.13 23.43 0.15
N LEU A 293 -9.05 22.81 -0.31
CA LEU A 293 -9.12 21.45 -0.78
C LEU A 293 -8.91 20.49 0.39
N SER A 294 -9.78 19.47 0.47
CA SER A 294 -9.53 18.33 1.35
C SER A 294 -8.18 17.74 0.94
N SER A 295 -7.32 17.52 1.91
CA SER A 295 -5.90 17.17 1.77
C SER A 295 -5.64 15.75 1.27
N LYS A 296 -6.56 15.17 0.49
CA LYS A 296 -6.21 14.00 -0.32
C LYS A 296 -5.04 14.42 -1.21
N ARG A 297 -4.02 13.56 -1.23
CA ARG A 297 -2.83 13.69 -2.08
C ARG A 297 -3.25 13.58 -3.54
N ASN A 298 -3.91 14.60 -4.06
CA ASN A 298 -4.20 14.70 -5.48
C ASN A 298 -2.90 15.19 -6.11
N VAL A 299 -2.10 14.24 -6.58
CA VAL A 299 -1.03 14.54 -7.54
C VAL A 299 -1.67 15.27 -8.74
N PRO A 300 -1.03 16.30 -9.32
CA PRO A 300 -1.67 17.17 -10.32
C PRO A 300 -2.24 16.42 -11.54
N TRP A 301 -1.67 15.26 -11.87
CA TRP A 301 -2.08 14.42 -12.98
C TRP A 301 -3.24 13.47 -12.65
N PHE A 302 -3.65 13.29 -11.39
CA PHE A 302 -4.70 12.36 -10.98
C PHE A 302 -6.02 13.09 -10.75
N ASN A 303 -6.85 13.13 -11.79
CA ASN A 303 -8.14 13.84 -11.79
C ASN A 303 -9.34 12.89 -11.59
N SER A 304 -10.55 13.47 -11.54
CA SER A 304 -11.79 12.71 -11.35
C SER A 304 -12.10 11.72 -12.47
N ASP A 305 -11.68 12.00 -13.70
CA ASP A 305 -12.00 11.17 -14.85
C ASP A 305 -11.12 9.91 -14.89
N ILE A 306 -9.83 10.06 -14.56
CA ILE A 306 -8.94 8.91 -14.31
C ILE A 306 -9.52 8.01 -13.21
N LYS A 307 -10.02 8.60 -12.13
CA LYS A 307 -10.65 7.84 -11.04
C LYS A 307 -11.88 7.05 -11.50
N LYS A 308 -12.73 7.63 -12.35
CA LYS A 308 -13.88 6.93 -12.94
C LYS A 308 -13.43 5.76 -13.80
N LEU A 309 -12.39 5.93 -14.62
CA LEU A 309 -11.83 4.87 -15.45
C LEU A 309 -11.27 3.71 -14.61
N ILE A 310 -10.60 4.00 -13.50
CA ILE A 310 -10.09 2.98 -12.56
C ILE A 310 -11.25 2.18 -11.96
N HIS A 311 -12.29 2.84 -11.48
CA HIS A 311 -13.46 2.16 -10.94
C HIS A 311 -14.19 1.32 -12.00
N LYS A 312 -14.28 1.82 -13.25
CA LYS A 312 -14.83 1.06 -14.38
C LYS A 312 -14.01 -0.20 -14.64
N LYS A 313 -12.68 -0.07 -14.72
CA LYS A 313 -11.75 -1.20 -14.91
C LYS A 313 -11.95 -2.27 -13.83
N GLN A 314 -11.97 -1.88 -12.56
CA GLN A 314 -12.18 -2.80 -11.43
C GLN A 314 -13.54 -3.50 -11.49
N ARG A 315 -14.60 -2.77 -11.85
CA ARG A 315 -15.94 -3.35 -12.01
C ARG A 315 -15.94 -4.41 -13.12
N LEU A 316 -15.30 -4.12 -14.26
CA LEU A 316 -15.18 -5.07 -15.37
C LEU A 316 -14.38 -6.31 -14.97
N TRP A 317 -13.26 -6.13 -14.24
CA TRP A 317 -12.48 -7.24 -13.70
C TRP A 317 -13.32 -8.14 -12.78
N LYS A 318 -14.07 -7.57 -11.83
CA LYS A 318 -14.95 -8.34 -10.93
C LYS A 318 -16.00 -9.15 -11.70
N ILE A 319 -16.60 -8.55 -12.74
CA ILE A 319 -17.59 -9.21 -13.61
C ILE A 319 -16.93 -10.33 -14.43
N ALA A 320 -15.73 -10.11 -14.96
CA ALA A 320 -15.00 -11.12 -15.71
C ALA A 320 -14.64 -12.30 -14.82
N LYS A 321 -14.06 -12.04 -13.65
CA LYS A 321 -13.65 -13.03 -12.65
C LYS A 321 -14.84 -13.88 -12.16
N SER A 322 -15.97 -13.27 -11.81
CA SER A 322 -17.13 -14.02 -11.34
C SER A 322 -17.82 -14.85 -12.43
N SER A 323 -17.73 -14.41 -13.68
CA SER A 323 -18.40 -15.08 -14.80
C SER A 323 -17.60 -16.19 -15.48
N GLY A 324 -16.26 -16.14 -15.40
CA GLY A 324 -15.37 -17.00 -16.18
C GLY A 324 -15.43 -16.82 -17.71
N SER A 325 -16.23 -15.86 -18.23
CA SER A 325 -16.49 -15.73 -19.67
C SER A 325 -15.34 -15.06 -20.43
N PRO A 326 -14.83 -15.66 -21.54
CA PRO A 326 -13.80 -15.06 -22.38
C PRO A 326 -14.17 -13.65 -22.89
N ASN A 327 -15.43 -13.45 -23.28
CA ASN A 327 -15.91 -12.15 -23.79
C ASN A 327 -15.82 -11.05 -22.73
N LYS A 328 -16.13 -11.38 -21.46
CA LYS A 328 -16.02 -10.42 -20.36
C LYS A 328 -14.55 -10.11 -20.02
N TRP A 329 -13.65 -11.09 -20.18
CA TRP A 329 -12.21 -10.86 -20.07
C TRP A 329 -11.68 -9.96 -21.20
N SER A 330 -12.13 -10.14 -22.44
CA SER A 330 -11.78 -9.25 -23.56
C SER A 330 -12.26 -7.81 -23.31
N ASN A 331 -13.48 -7.63 -22.80
CA ASN A 331 -14.01 -6.31 -22.45
C ASN A 331 -13.26 -5.60 -21.32
N TYR A 332 -12.60 -6.35 -20.44
CA TYR A 332 -11.77 -5.78 -19.38
C TYR A 332 -10.35 -5.42 -19.89
N LYS A 333 -9.83 -6.16 -20.88
CA LYS A 333 -8.50 -5.93 -21.47
C LYS A 333 -8.48 -4.78 -22.48
N ASN A 334 -9.62 -4.47 -23.09
CA ASN A 334 -9.86 -3.29 -23.93
C ASN A 334 -10.23 -2.07 -23.09
#